data_AF-A0A921MRA1-F1
#
_entry.id   AF-A0A921MRA1-F1
#
_cell.length_a   1.000
_cell.length_b   1.000
_cell.length_c   1.000
_cell.angle_alpha   90.00
_cell.angle_beta   90.00
_cell.angle_gamma   90.00
#
_symmetry.space_group_name_H-M   'P 1'
#
loop_
_entity.id
_entity.type
_entity.pdbx_description
1 polymer ?
#
loop_
_entity_poly.entity_id
_entity_poly.type
_entity_poly.pdbx_seq_one_letter_code
_entity_poly.pdbx_strand_id
1 'polypeptide(L)' 'MTTFFIVLLLLMCCIMLGGSLLQKSNPDTEIDGRQYYTEDGYHIYYDRKILRRLREGQKGKTDTEETPQEQQEM' A
#
# COMPACT_ATOMS: atom_id res chain seq x y z
N MET A 1 -42.65 -12.88 -0.45
CA MET A 1 -41.52 -13.37 -1.27
C MET A 1 -41.05 -12.32 -2.28
N THR A 2 -41.91 -11.86 -3.20
CA THR A 2 -41.56 -10.85 -4.23
C THR A 2 -41.11 -9.50 -3.66
N THR A 3 -41.75 -9.01 -2.60
CA THR A 3 -41.39 -7.76 -1.92
C THR A 3 -39.98 -7.77 -1.34
N PHE A 4 -39.54 -8.91 -0.82
CA PHE A 4 -38.17 -9.09 -0.30
C PHE A 4 -37.13 -8.97 -1.42
N PHE A 5 -37.39 -9.58 -2.58
CA PHE A 5 -36.52 -9.45 -3.75
C PHE A 5 -36.47 -8.02 -4.29
N ILE A 6 -37.60 -7.30 -4.28
CA ILE A 6 -37.65 -5.88 -4.69
C ILE A 6 -36.82 -5.01 -3.75
N VAL A 7 -36.94 -5.21 -2.44
CA VAL A 7 -36.16 -4.47 -1.44
C VAL A 7 -34.65 -4.76 -1.57
N LEU A 8 -34.26 -6.03 -1.76
CA LEU A 8 -32.87 -6.40 -2.00
C LEU A 8 -32.32 -5.77 -3.28
N LEU A 9 -33.09 -5.77 -4.36
CA LEU A 9 -32.68 -5.18 -5.63
C LEU A 9 -32.46 -3.67 -5.50
N LEU A 10 -33.35 -2.96 -4.79
CA LEU A 10 -33.20 -1.54 -4.50
C LEU A 10 -31.97 -1.27 -3.62
N LEU A 11 -31.74 -2.07 -2.59
CA LEU A 11 -30.56 -1.94 -1.72
C LEU A 11 -29.26 -2.06 -2.51
N MET A 12 -29.15 -3.09 -3.37
CA MET A 12 -27.97 -3.29 -4.21
C MET A 12 -27.79 -2.15 -5.22
N CYS A 13 -28.88 -1.64 -5.78
CA CYS A 13 -28.85 -0.47 -6.67
C CYS A 13 -28.32 0.77 -5.95
N CYS A 14 -28.78 1.03 -4.72
CA CYS A 14 -28.28 2.13 -3.89
C CYS A 14 -26.79 1.99 -3.56
N ILE A 15 -26.33 0.77 -3.24
CA ILE A 15 -24.90 0.51 -2.96
C ILE A 15 -24.05 0.76 -4.21
N MET A 16 -24.49 0.30 -5.38
CA MET A 16 -23.74 0.49 -6.63
C MET A 16 -23.66 1.96 -7.06
N LEU A 17 -24.78 2.69 -6.96
CA LEU A 17 -24.83 4.12 -7.27
C LEU A 17 -24.04 4.94 -6.24
N GLY A 18 -24.20 4.64 -4.95
CA GLY A 18 -23.46 5.30 -3.88
C GLY A 18 -21.95 5.05 -3.94
N GLY A 19 -21.54 3.81 -4.20
CA GLY A 19 -20.13 3.44 -4.37
C GLY A 19 -19.48 4.11 -5.58
N SER A 20 -20.20 4.19 -6.70
CA SER A 20 -19.72 4.84 -7.93
C SER A 20 -19.55 6.35 -7.76
N LEU A 21 -20.44 7.00 -7.00
CA LEU A 21 -20.32 8.42 -6.67
C LEU A 21 -19.14 8.68 -5.72
N LEU A 22 -18.96 7.81 -4.72
CA LEU A 22 -17.87 7.91 -3.74
C LEU A 22 -16.49 7.69 -4.39
N GLN A 23 -16.40 6.77 -5.36
CA GLN A 23 -15.18 6.52 -6.12
C GLN A 23 -14.81 7.72 -7.01
N LYS A 24 -15.80 8.43 -7.57
CA LYS A 24 -15.56 9.63 -8.39
C LYS A 24 -15.24 10.88 -7.57
N SER A 25 -15.67 10.93 -6.32
CA SER A 25 -15.32 11.98 -5.35
C SER A 25 -14.05 11.69 -4.56
N ASN A 26 -13.35 10.60 -4.86
CA ASN A 26 -11.96 10.44 -4.48
C ASN A 26 -11.15 11.04 -5.63
N PRO A 27 -10.98 12.39 -5.70
CA PRO A 27 -10.00 12.93 -6.61
C PRO A 27 -8.71 12.25 -6.23
N ASP A 28 -8.04 11.73 -7.24
CA ASP A 28 -6.74 11.13 -7.12
C ASP A 28 -5.75 12.17 -6.53
N THR A 29 -5.76 12.33 -5.21
CA THR A 29 -4.77 13.08 -4.43
C THR A 29 -3.38 12.45 -4.55
N GLU A 30 -3.32 11.30 -5.24
CA GLU A 30 -2.12 10.57 -5.60
C GLU A 30 -1.20 11.34 -6.56
N ILE A 31 -1.59 12.48 -7.13
CA ILE A 31 -0.66 13.28 -7.96
C ILE A 31 0.22 14.23 -7.13
N ASP A 32 -0.29 14.81 -6.03
CA ASP A 32 0.44 15.79 -5.21
C ASP A 32 0.95 15.21 -3.87
N GLY A 33 0.34 14.11 -3.42
CA GLY A 33 0.68 13.43 -2.19
C GLY A 33 1.93 12.54 -2.26
N ARG A 34 2.39 12.11 -3.46
CA ARG A 34 3.45 11.08 -3.60
C ARG A 34 4.75 11.43 -2.89
N GLN A 35 5.08 12.73 -2.78
CA GLN A 35 6.25 13.17 -2.03
C GLN A 35 6.23 12.77 -0.56
N TYR A 36 5.04 12.49 0.00
CA TYR A 36 4.83 12.05 1.38
C TYR A 36 4.72 10.53 1.51
N TYR A 37 4.86 9.77 0.43
CA TYR A 37 4.82 8.32 0.42
C TYR A 37 6.11 7.73 -0.17
N THR A 38 6.46 6.53 0.27
CA THR A 38 7.55 5.73 -0.32
C THR A 38 7.06 5.07 -1.60
N GLU A 39 7.96 4.63 -2.49
CA GLU A 39 7.59 3.86 -3.70
C GLU A 39 6.75 2.61 -3.38
N ASP A 40 6.95 2.02 -2.20
CA ASP A 40 6.19 0.88 -1.67
C ASP A 40 4.82 1.26 -1.07
N GLY A 41 4.43 2.55 -1.11
CA GLY A 41 3.13 3.05 -0.62
C GLY A 41 3.08 3.44 0.88
N TYR A 42 4.19 3.42 1.60
CA TYR A 42 4.23 3.81 3.03
C TYR A 42 4.25 5.33 3.23
N HIS A 43 3.37 5.87 4.09
CA HIS A 43 3.36 7.30 4.41
C HIS A 43 4.58 7.68 5.28
N ILE A 44 5.47 8.52 4.74
CA ILE A 44 6.79 8.85 5.30
C ILE A 44 6.69 9.41 6.73
N TYR A 45 5.73 10.30 6.99
CA TYR A 45 5.58 10.95 8.29
C TYR A 45 5.09 10.01 9.42
N TYR A 46 4.09 9.17 9.15
CA TYR A 46 3.47 8.33 10.18
C TYR A 46 4.16 6.98 10.31
N ASP A 47 4.84 6.51 9.27
CA ASP A 47 5.28 5.12 9.18
C ASP A 47 6.79 4.90 9.33
N ARG A 48 7.45 5.83 10.03
CA ARG A 48 8.89 5.77 10.33
C ARG A 48 9.30 4.45 11.00
N LYS A 49 8.40 3.80 11.77
CA LYS A 49 8.70 2.54 12.47
C LYS A 49 8.78 1.35 11.50
N ILE A 50 7.88 1.26 10.52
CA ILE A 50 7.90 0.17 9.53
C ILE A 50 9.10 0.37 8.59
N LEU A 51 9.34 1.60 8.13
CA LEU A 51 10.51 1.93 7.31
C LEU A 51 11.84 1.62 8.02
N ARG A 52 11.92 1.86 9.33
CA ARG A 52 13.09 1.49 10.13
C ARG A 52 13.29 -0.02 10.19
N ARG A 53 12.23 -0.79 10.47
CA ARG A 53 12.31 -2.26 10.51
C ARG A 53 12.67 -2.86 9.14
N LEU A 54 12.14 -2.30 8.05
CA LEU A 54 12.48 -2.68 6.68
C LEU A 54 13.96 -2.43 6.40
N ARG A 55 14.47 -1.24 6.75
CA ARG A 55 15.90 -0.91 6.59
C ARG A 55 16.82 -1.80 7.42
N GLU A 56 16.46 -2.05 8.68
CA GLU A 56 17.21 -2.94 9.57
C GLU A 56 17.20 -4.39 9.05
N GLY A 57 16.05 -4.87 8.56
CA GLY A 57 15.91 -6.19 7.95
C GLY A 57 16.62 -6.36 6.60
N GLN A 58 16.79 -5.27 5.82
CA GLN A 58 17.58 -5.28 4.59
C GLN A 58 19.09 -5.24 4.87
N LYS A 59 19.56 -4.47 5.85
CA LYS A 59 20.99 -4.42 6.22
C LYS A 59 21.55 -5.78 6.62
N GLY A 60 20.78 -6.55 7.41
CA GLY A 60 21.17 -7.92 7.76
C GLY A 60 21.25 -8.89 6.57
N LYS A 61 20.69 -8.55 5.40
CA LYS A 61 20.81 -9.35 4.18
C LYS A 61 22.00 -8.93 3.32
N THR A 62 22.28 -7.63 3.20
CA THR A 62 23.44 -7.13 2.44
C THR A 62 24.76 -7.48 3.11
N ASP A 63 24.81 -7.53 4.45
CA ASP A 63 26.02 -7.93 5.19
C ASP A 63 26.37 -9.43 5.02
N THR A 64 25.49 -10.22 4.38
CA THR A 64 25.75 -11.65 4.10
C THR A 64 26.24 -11.91 2.67
N GLU A 65 26.11 -10.95 1.74
CA GLU A 65 26.53 -11.14 0.33
C GLU A 65 27.86 -10.48 -0.04
N GLU A 66 28.46 -9.66 0.82
CA GLU A 66 29.82 -9.12 0.60
C GLU A 66 30.84 -9.92 1.42
N THR A 67 31.21 -11.11 0.93
CA THR A 67 32.52 -11.70 1.23
C THR A 67 33.47 -11.31 0.10
N PRO A 68 34.37 -10.32 0.28
CA PRO A 68 35.55 -10.23 -0.57
C PRO A 68 36.41 -11.47 -0.25
N GLN A 69 36.52 -12.40 -1.18
CA GLN A 69 37.57 -13.41 -1.13
C GLN A 69 38.91 -12.67 -1.27
N GLU A 70 39.50 -12.26 -0.14
CA GLU A 70 40.91 -11.91 -0.12
C GLU A 70 41.74 -13.19 -0.34
N GLN A 71 42.65 -13.04 -1.28
CA GLN A 71 43.52 -14.04 -1.85
C GLN A 71 44.44 -14.64 -0.78
N GLN A 72 44.36 -15.94 -0.58
CA GLN A 72 45.40 -16.70 0.12
C GLN A 72 46.46 -17.13 -0.90
N GLU A 73 47.41 -16.23 -1.19
CA GLU A 73 48.74 -16.59 -1.68
C GLU A 73 49.78 -16.05 -0.69
N MET A 74 50.36 -16.96 0.10
CA MET A 74 51.79 -17.17 0.38
C MET A 74 51.97 -18.03 1.63
#